data_AF-W8BY89-F1
#
_entry.id   AF-W8BY89-F1
#
_cell.length_a   1.000
_cell.length_b   1.000
_cell.length_c   1.000
_cell.angle_alpha   90.00
_cell.angle_beta   90.00
_cell.angle_gamma   90.00
#
_symmetry.space_group_name_H-M   'P 1'
#
loop_
_entity.id
_entity.type
_entity.pdbx_description
1 polymer ?
#
loop_
_entity_poly.entity_id
_entity_poly.type
_entity_poly.pdbx_seq_one_letter_code
_entity_poly.pdbx_strand_id
1 'polypeptide(L)'
;MASKTAADLQQEFANKNALCALLQQPLSTILVLVVRSGNSDVLNSKNYTCHHVITKVKQNSDGATRAFTDEFGNVFADWESFKEDNKFDYGVIVSPLNGVYTLNNDGVVKLEQWEKRADKIAIESKTAGEFQQDFGNETISLGSNCNSNLIYVLVTNSKELEEAENSREFTSHPVIRSSVPKRMYIIP
;
A
#
# COMPACT_ATOMS: atom_id res chain seq x y z
N MET A 1 -17.97 13.87 -5.68
CA MET A 1 -16.62 14.36 -5.33
C MET A 1 -15.77 14.25 -6.58
N ALA A 2 -15.03 15.30 -6.97
CA ALA A 2 -14.17 15.23 -8.16
C ALA A 2 -13.10 14.15 -7.94
N SER A 3 -13.04 13.15 -8.83
CA SER A 3 -11.97 12.14 -8.79
C SER A 3 -10.63 12.84 -9.03
N LYS A 4 -9.68 12.64 -8.10
CA LYS A 4 -8.32 13.19 -8.16
C LYS A 4 -7.54 12.48 -9.27
N THR A 5 -6.56 13.16 -9.85
CA THR A 5 -5.64 12.49 -10.78
C THR A 5 -4.63 11.64 -10.02
N ALA A 6 -3.96 10.72 -10.71
CA ALA A 6 -2.91 9.90 -10.12
C ALA A 6 -1.79 10.77 -9.51
N ALA A 7 -1.39 11.85 -10.20
CA ALA A 7 -0.39 12.80 -9.71
C ALA A 7 -0.88 13.57 -8.46
N ASP A 8 -2.11 14.08 -8.48
CA ASP A 8 -2.68 14.80 -7.34
C ASP A 8 -2.74 13.92 -6.08
N LEU A 9 -3.14 12.65 -6.25
CA LEU A 9 -3.25 11.70 -5.15
C LEU A 9 -1.86 11.35 -4.58
N GLN A 10 -0.87 11.13 -5.46
CA GLN A 10 0.51 10.90 -5.02
C GLN A 10 1.09 12.11 -4.26
N GLN A 11 0.83 13.33 -4.74
CA GLN A 11 1.29 14.55 -4.07
C GLN A 11 0.63 14.72 -2.70
N GLU A 12 -0.68 14.50 -2.60
CA GLU A 12 -1.39 14.57 -1.32
C GLU A 12 -0.83 13.56 -0.31
N PHE A 13 -0.60 12.32 -0.75
CA PHE A 13 -0.05 11.27 0.10
C PHE A 13 1.39 11.61 0.53
N ALA A 14 2.21 12.15 -0.37
CA ALA A 14 3.55 12.65 -0.05
C ALA A 14 3.52 13.72 1.04
N ASN A 15 2.60 14.70 0.92
CA ASN A 15 2.45 15.79 1.88
C ASN A 15 2.01 15.28 3.26
N LYS A 16 1.09 14.29 3.31
CA LYS A 16 0.67 13.64 4.56
C LYS A 16 1.84 12.88 5.20
N ASN A 17 2.61 12.16 4.42
CA ASN A 17 3.79 11.44 4.90
C ASN A 17 4.91 12.37 5.40
N ALA A 18 5.12 13.52 4.75
CA ALA A 18 6.08 14.53 5.20
C ALA A 18 5.71 15.08 6.59
N LEU A 19 4.42 15.27 6.87
CA LEU A 19 3.94 15.64 8.20
C LEU A 19 4.19 14.52 9.23
N CYS A 20 4.01 13.24 8.86
CA CYS A 20 4.32 12.11 9.75
C CYS A 20 5.81 12.00 10.09
N ALA A 21 6.69 12.31 9.12
CA ALA A 21 8.14 12.33 9.33
C ALA A 21 8.56 13.42 10.34
N LEU A 22 7.93 14.60 10.30
CA LEU A 22 8.13 15.67 11.29
C LEU A 22 7.70 15.27 12.70
N LEU A 23 6.72 14.37 12.81
CA LEU A 23 6.19 13.87 14.08
C LEU A 23 6.92 12.63 14.62
N GLN A 24 8.05 12.23 14.01
CA GLN A 24 8.84 11.05 14.37
C GLN A 24 8.02 9.74 14.45
N GLN A 25 6.93 9.64 13.68
CA GLN A 25 6.14 8.43 13.66
C GLN A 25 6.83 7.39 12.76
N PRO A 26 6.95 6.13 13.20
CA PRO A 26 7.56 5.07 12.40
C PRO A 26 6.55 4.61 11.34
N LEU A 27 6.34 5.42 10.31
CA LEU A 27 5.57 5.03 9.14
C LEU A 27 6.50 5.05 7.94
N SER A 28 6.45 3.99 7.17
CA SER A 28 7.11 3.96 5.87
C SER A 28 6.19 3.32 4.86
N THR A 29 4.93 3.76 4.80
CA THR A 29 3.96 3.31 3.79
C THR A 29 4.10 4.17 2.54
N ILE A 30 4.06 3.53 1.37
CA ILE A 30 3.94 4.20 0.08
C ILE A 30 2.63 3.82 -0.62
N LEU A 31 2.16 4.71 -1.48
CA LEU A 31 1.04 4.44 -2.36
C LEU A 31 1.55 4.11 -3.75
N VAL A 32 1.10 2.98 -4.30
CA VAL A 32 1.38 2.55 -5.67
C VAL A 32 0.06 2.55 -6.43
N LEU A 33 0.01 3.24 -7.58
CA LEU A 33 -1.19 3.34 -8.40
C LEU A 33 -0.99 2.58 -9.70
N VAL A 34 -1.98 1.79 -10.14
CA VAL A 34 -1.92 1.12 -11.45
C VAL A 34 -2.95 1.75 -12.36
N VAL A 35 -2.49 2.41 -13.42
CA VAL A 35 -3.33 3.00 -14.47
C VAL A 35 -3.45 1.99 -15.61
N ARG A 36 -4.67 1.62 -16.00
CA ARG A 36 -4.89 0.64 -17.08
C ARG A 36 -4.28 1.14 -18.39
N SER A 37 -3.60 0.26 -19.12
CA SER A 37 -2.93 0.56 -20.39
C SER A 37 -3.93 1.07 -21.44
N GLY A 38 -3.55 2.12 -22.18
CA GLY A 38 -4.39 2.80 -23.18
C GLY A 38 -4.59 4.30 -22.96
N ASN A 39 -4.16 4.85 -21.82
CA ASN A 39 -4.15 6.29 -21.55
C ASN A 39 -2.80 6.91 -21.92
N SER A 40 -2.79 7.91 -22.80
CA SER A 40 -1.57 8.67 -23.15
C SER A 40 -1.12 9.62 -22.03
N ASP A 41 -2.02 9.94 -21.10
CA ASP A 41 -1.76 10.84 -19.97
C ASP A 41 -2.00 10.12 -18.63
N VAL A 42 -1.02 9.29 -18.27
CA VAL A 42 -1.05 8.42 -17.08
C VAL A 42 -1.18 9.24 -15.79
N LEU A 43 -0.46 10.35 -15.69
CA LEU A 43 -0.42 11.19 -14.48
C LEU A 43 -1.74 11.93 -14.25
N ASN A 44 -2.40 12.39 -15.31
CA ASN A 44 -3.72 13.03 -15.22
C ASN A 44 -4.88 12.03 -15.22
N SER A 45 -4.60 10.71 -15.29
CA SER A 45 -5.63 9.69 -15.24
C SER A 45 -6.38 9.72 -13.91
N LYS A 46 -7.70 9.55 -13.99
CA LYS A 46 -8.62 9.39 -12.86
C LYS A 46 -9.10 7.94 -12.71
N ASN A 47 -8.61 7.06 -13.57
CA ASN A 47 -8.94 5.64 -13.60
C ASN A 47 -7.68 4.85 -13.25
N TYR A 48 -7.57 4.48 -11.99
CA TYR A 48 -6.46 3.72 -11.43
C TYR A 48 -6.93 2.88 -10.25
N THR A 49 -6.23 1.77 -10.00
CA THR A 49 -6.31 1.05 -8.73
C THR A 49 -5.26 1.60 -7.76
N CYS A 50 -5.52 1.46 -6.46
CA CYS A 50 -4.63 1.93 -5.40
C CYS A 50 -4.13 0.75 -4.59
N HIS A 51 -2.83 0.66 -4.39
CA HIS A 51 -2.18 -0.39 -3.63
C HIS A 51 -1.29 0.24 -2.56
N HIS A 52 -1.53 -0.14 -1.30
CA HIS A 52 -0.70 0.32 -0.19
C HIS A 52 0.46 -0.64 -0.01
N VAL A 53 1.67 -0.09 0.04
CA VAL A 53 2.89 -0.87 0.22
C VAL A 53 3.59 -0.39 1.48
N ILE A 54 3.79 -1.30 2.41
CA ILE A 54 4.56 -1.02 3.62
C ILE A 54 6.03 -1.16 3.25
N THR A 55 6.84 -0.21 3.68
CA THR A 55 8.28 -0.28 3.51
C THR A 55 8.94 -0.39 4.89
N LYS A 56 10.08 -1.06 4.96
CA LYS A 56 10.82 -1.21 6.21
C LYS A 56 12.29 -1.01 5.94
N VAL A 57 12.89 -0.03 6.60
CA VAL A 57 14.35 0.16 6.55
C VAL A 57 14.99 -1.00 7.31
N LYS A 58 15.87 -1.73 6.63
CA LYS A 58 16.77 -2.73 7.20
C LYS A 58 18.16 -2.11 7.25
N GLN A 59 18.76 -2.05 8.42
CA GLN A 59 20.17 -1.70 8.54
C GLN A 59 21.01 -2.95 8.34
N ASN A 60 21.84 -2.96 7.30
CA ASN A 60 22.78 -4.03 7.01
C ASN A 60 24.22 -3.50 7.14
N SER A 61 25.18 -4.42 7.17
CA SER A 61 26.62 -4.14 7.21
C SER A 61 27.07 -3.20 6.09
N ASP A 62 26.43 -3.30 4.91
CA ASP A 62 26.78 -2.56 3.69
C ASP A 62 25.94 -1.28 3.49
N GLY A 63 25.10 -0.92 4.47
CA GLY A 63 24.22 0.25 4.43
C GLY A 63 22.76 -0.05 4.74
N ALA A 64 21.92 0.98 4.69
CA ALA A 64 20.49 0.84 4.90
C ALA A 64 19.79 0.40 3.60
N THR A 65 19.19 -0.79 3.59
CA THR A 65 18.30 -1.24 2.52
C THR A 65 16.84 -1.07 2.94
N ARG A 66 15.91 -1.22 2.00
CA ARG A 66 14.47 -1.09 2.26
C ARG A 66 13.75 -2.29 1.66
N ALA A 67 13.05 -3.03 2.51
CA ALA A 67 12.15 -4.08 2.08
C ALA A 67 10.75 -3.51 1.86
N PHE A 68 9.98 -4.13 0.97
CA PHE A 68 8.64 -3.72 0.59
C PHE A 68 7.67 -4.86 0.87
N THR A 69 6.50 -4.56 1.40
CA THR A 69 5.43 -5.53 1.66
C THR A 69 4.18 -5.00 1.00
N ASP A 70 3.66 -5.73 0.01
CA ASP A 70 2.43 -5.34 -0.67
C ASP A 70 1.19 -5.59 0.21
N GLU A 71 0.03 -5.18 -0.30
CA GLU A 71 -1.25 -5.36 0.40
C GLU A 71 -1.69 -6.83 0.53
N PHE A 72 -1.04 -7.74 -0.19
CA PHE A 72 -1.28 -9.18 -0.13
C PHE A 72 -0.29 -9.90 0.82
N GLY A 73 0.57 -9.16 1.53
CA GLY A 73 1.57 -9.71 2.44
C GLY A 73 2.85 -10.19 1.77
N ASN A 74 2.98 -10.11 0.43
CA ASN A 74 4.22 -10.53 -0.23
C ASN A 74 5.36 -9.57 0.14
N VAL A 75 6.49 -10.13 0.58
CA VAL A 75 7.67 -9.36 0.99
C VAL A 75 8.74 -9.41 -0.08
N PHE A 76 9.20 -8.24 -0.49
CA PHE A 76 10.23 -8.03 -1.50
C PHE A 76 11.48 -7.44 -0.82
N ALA A 77 12.64 -7.97 -1.20
CA ALA A 77 13.90 -7.62 -0.57
C ALA A 77 14.30 -6.16 -0.84
N ASP A 78 13.94 -5.67 -2.03
CA ASP A 78 14.25 -4.35 -2.55
C ASP A 78 13.19 -3.89 -3.56
N TRP A 79 13.38 -2.67 -4.09
CA TRP A 79 12.44 -2.02 -5.00
C TRP A 79 12.40 -2.67 -6.39
N GLU A 80 13.52 -3.20 -6.89
CA GLU A 80 13.56 -3.85 -8.20
C GLU A 80 12.79 -5.17 -8.15
N SER A 81 13.04 -5.99 -7.12
CA SER A 81 12.30 -7.23 -6.86
C SER A 81 10.79 -6.94 -6.71
N PHE A 82 10.42 -5.83 -6.06
CA PHE A 82 9.02 -5.41 -5.97
C PHE A 82 8.42 -5.10 -7.34
N LYS A 83 9.11 -4.36 -8.21
CA LYS A 83 8.61 -3.99 -9.54
C LYS A 83 8.39 -5.19 -10.45
N GLU A 84 9.28 -6.18 -10.37
CA GLU A 84 9.21 -7.41 -11.19
C GLU A 84 8.12 -8.36 -10.68
N ASP A 85 8.15 -8.70 -9.40
CA ASP A 85 7.39 -9.84 -8.86
C ASP A 85 6.05 -9.48 -8.21
N ASN A 86 5.67 -8.19 -8.15
CA ASN A 86 4.37 -7.81 -7.60
C ASN A 86 3.22 -8.47 -8.38
N LYS A 87 2.07 -8.65 -7.72
CA LYS A 87 0.88 -9.29 -8.30
C LYS A 87 -0.17 -8.29 -8.77
N PHE A 88 0.23 -7.05 -9.06
CA PHE A 88 -0.70 -6.03 -9.54
C PHE A 88 -1.19 -6.32 -10.95
N ASP A 89 -2.33 -5.74 -11.30
CA ASP A 89 -2.87 -5.79 -12.65
C ASP A 89 -1.89 -5.18 -13.67
N TYR A 90 -2.05 -5.58 -14.94
CA TYR A 90 -1.29 -4.99 -16.03
C TYR A 90 -1.68 -3.52 -16.26
N GLY A 91 -0.71 -2.71 -16.66
CA GLY A 91 -0.90 -1.27 -16.82
C GLY A 91 0.40 -0.49 -16.64
N VAL A 92 0.25 0.82 -16.46
CA VAL A 92 1.35 1.69 -16.06
C VAL A 92 1.26 1.93 -14.57
N ILE A 93 2.29 1.50 -13.85
CA ILE A 93 2.39 1.74 -12.42
C ILE A 93 2.99 3.13 -12.20
N VAL A 94 2.37 3.90 -11.31
CA VAL A 94 2.78 5.22 -10.86
C VAL A 94 3.11 5.15 -9.37
N SER A 95 4.36 5.43 -9.02
CA SER A 95 4.83 5.38 -7.62
C SER A 95 5.76 6.55 -7.31
N PRO A 96 6.13 6.73 -6.04
CA PRO A 96 7.28 7.56 -5.66
C PRO A 96 8.57 6.96 -6.23
N LEU A 97 9.50 7.84 -6.59
CA LEU A 97 10.81 7.45 -7.10
C LEU A 97 11.56 6.54 -6.10
N ASN A 98 11.98 5.36 -6.57
CA ASN A 98 12.64 4.30 -5.80
C ASN A 98 11.83 3.83 -4.58
N GLY A 99 10.51 3.92 -4.65
CA GLY A 99 9.62 3.58 -3.53
C GLY A 99 9.82 4.50 -2.31
N VAL A 100 10.29 5.74 -2.52
CA VAL A 100 10.49 6.74 -1.46
C VAL A 100 9.90 8.08 -1.87
N TYR A 101 8.99 8.61 -1.04
CA TYR A 101 8.50 9.98 -1.22
C TYR A 101 9.63 10.98 -1.01
N THR A 102 10.06 11.58 -2.12
CA THR A 102 11.04 12.66 -2.14
C THR A 102 10.45 13.83 -2.91
N LEU A 103 10.55 15.04 -2.36
CA LEU A 103 10.13 16.25 -3.05
C LEU A 103 11.29 16.83 -3.86
N ASN A 104 10.98 17.47 -4.99
CA ASN A 104 11.93 18.31 -5.71
C ASN A 104 12.01 19.71 -5.05
N ASN A 105 12.81 20.61 -5.63
CA ASN A 105 12.98 21.97 -5.10
C ASN A 105 11.69 22.80 -5.12
N ASP A 106 10.72 22.42 -5.96
CA ASP A 106 9.41 23.06 -6.07
C ASP A 106 8.37 22.47 -5.09
N GLY A 107 8.78 21.52 -4.23
CA GLY A 107 7.87 20.82 -3.32
C GLY A 107 7.00 19.75 -3.99
N VAL A 108 7.27 19.43 -5.26
CA VAL A 108 6.54 18.43 -6.04
C VAL A 108 7.16 17.05 -5.83
N VAL A 109 6.31 16.03 -5.63
CA VAL A 109 6.75 14.65 -5.47
C VAL A 109 7.46 14.15 -6.73
N LYS A 110 8.63 13.52 -6.53
CA LYS A 110 9.33 12.80 -7.59
C LYS A 110 8.64 11.45 -7.81
N LEU A 111 8.06 11.28 -9.00
CA LEU A 111 7.37 10.07 -9.41
C LEU A 111 8.17 9.30 -10.44
N GLU A 112 8.00 7.99 -10.45
CA GLU A 112 8.41 7.12 -11.54
C GLU A 112 7.20 6.41 -12.14
N GLN A 113 7.34 6.01 -13.40
CA GLN A 113 6.33 5.28 -14.16
C GLN A 113 6.98 4.04 -14.77
N TRP A 114 6.37 2.88 -14.59
CA TRP A 114 6.83 1.67 -15.28
C TRP A 114 5.68 0.86 -15.84
N GLU A 115 5.88 0.30 -17.04
CA GLU A 115 4.90 -0.55 -17.69
C GLU A 115 4.99 -1.96 -17.11
N LYS A 116 3.92 -2.42 -16.46
CA LYS A 116 3.72 -3.83 -16.13
C LYS A 116 2.97 -4.49 -17.28
N ARG A 117 3.68 -5.34 -18.03
CA ARG A 117 3.09 -6.11 -19.12
C ARG A 117 2.29 -7.26 -18.54
N ALA A 118 1.22 -7.63 -19.24
CA ALA A 118 0.41 -8.77 -18.84
C ALA A 118 1.20 -10.06 -19.04
N ASP A 119 1.59 -10.71 -17.94
CA ASP A 119 1.75 -12.15 -17.97
C ASP A 119 0.35 -12.77 -18.06
N LYS A 120 0.13 -13.68 -19.01
CA LYS A 120 -1.14 -14.38 -19.20
C LYS A 120 -1.41 -15.33 -18.02
N ILE A 121 -1.74 -14.81 -16.85
CA ILE A 121 -2.45 -15.57 -15.83
C ILE A 121 -3.52 -14.64 -15.31
N ALA A 122 -4.76 -14.91 -15.69
CA ALA A 122 -5.91 -14.41 -14.96
C ALA A 122 -5.83 -15.04 -13.56
N ILE A 123 -5.20 -14.34 -12.63
CA ILE A 123 -5.25 -14.73 -11.22
C ILE A 123 -6.71 -14.56 -10.83
N GLU A 124 -7.37 -15.64 -10.44
CA GLU A 124 -8.71 -15.54 -9.87
C GLU A 124 -8.64 -14.58 -8.68
N SER A 125 -9.38 -13.48 -8.78
CA SER A 125 -9.53 -12.52 -7.68
C SER A 125 -10.12 -13.26 -6.48
N LYS A 126 -9.39 -13.29 -5.37
CA LYS A 126 -9.86 -13.82 -4.09
C LYS A 126 -11.13 -13.11 -3.66
N THR A 127 -11.98 -13.81 -2.92
CA THR A 127 -13.10 -13.17 -2.23
C THR A 127 -12.59 -12.33 -1.04
N ALA A 128 -13.43 -11.41 -0.55
CA ALA A 128 -13.12 -10.62 0.63
C ALA A 128 -12.80 -11.49 1.87
N GLY A 129 -13.48 -12.63 2.01
CA GLY A 129 -13.25 -13.62 3.07
C GLY A 129 -11.91 -14.32 2.94
N GLU A 130 -11.58 -14.82 1.75
CA GLU A 130 -10.29 -15.45 1.47
C GLU A 130 -9.13 -14.49 1.76
N PHE A 131 -9.28 -13.21 1.40
CA PHE A 131 -8.29 -12.17 1.70
C PHE A 131 -8.08 -11.99 3.21
N GLN A 132 -9.17 -11.89 3.99
CA GLN A 132 -9.08 -11.73 5.46
C GLN A 132 -8.52 -12.98 6.14
N GLN A 133 -8.87 -14.17 5.64
CA GLN A 133 -8.39 -15.43 6.18
C GLN A 133 -6.89 -15.61 5.95
N ASP A 134 -6.38 -15.28 4.76
CA ASP A 134 -4.95 -15.30 4.48
C ASP A 134 -4.16 -14.33 5.36
N PHE A 135 -4.66 -13.10 5.54
CA PHE A 135 -4.05 -12.14 6.45
C PHE A 135 -4.01 -12.64 7.90
N GLY A 136 -5.09 -13.29 8.35
CA GLY A 136 -5.15 -13.95 9.65
C GLY A 136 -4.12 -15.08 9.80
N ASN A 137 -4.00 -15.94 8.77
CA ASN A 137 -3.07 -17.08 8.77
C ASN A 137 -1.61 -16.65 8.72
N GLU A 138 -1.28 -15.62 7.94
CA GLU A 138 0.08 -15.07 7.86
C GLU A 138 0.52 -14.49 9.22
N THR A 139 -0.40 -13.81 9.92
CA THR A 139 -0.18 -13.31 11.27
C THR A 139 0.19 -14.46 12.24
N ILE A 140 -0.41 -15.64 12.09
CA ILE A 140 -0.14 -16.81 12.94
C ILE A 140 1.20 -17.46 12.59
N SER A 141 1.56 -17.53 11.31
CA SER A 141 2.80 -18.18 10.84
C SER A 141 4.09 -17.45 11.26
N LEU A 142 4.02 -16.16 11.61
CA LEU A 142 5.18 -15.33 12.00
C LEU A 142 5.51 -15.40 13.51
N GLY A 143 4.79 -16.19 14.30
CA GLY A 143 5.05 -16.41 15.73
C GLY A 143 4.67 -15.22 16.62
N SER A 144 4.46 -15.48 17.92
CA SER A 144 3.81 -14.65 18.96
C SER A 144 4.39 -13.24 19.27
N ASN A 145 4.89 -12.49 18.29
CA ASN A 145 5.25 -11.08 18.44
C ASN A 145 4.72 -10.18 17.32
N CYS A 146 3.75 -10.67 16.54
CA CYS A 146 2.97 -9.86 15.61
C CYS A 146 1.88 -9.09 16.36
N ASN A 147 2.25 -7.96 16.97
CA ASN A 147 1.26 -6.91 17.21
C ASN A 147 0.81 -6.40 15.83
N SER A 148 -0.14 -7.08 15.17
CA SER A 148 -0.76 -6.58 13.94
C SER A 148 -1.63 -5.38 14.30
N ASN A 149 -0.94 -4.26 14.50
CA ASN A 149 -1.54 -2.95 14.54
C ASN A 149 -2.28 -2.70 13.22
N LEU A 150 -1.90 -3.36 12.14
CA LEU A 150 -2.61 -3.28 10.88
C LEU A 150 -3.89 -4.14 10.87
N ILE A 151 -5.00 -3.54 10.45
CA ILE A 151 -6.21 -4.22 9.99
C ILE A 151 -6.51 -3.77 8.57
N TYR A 152 -7.09 -4.66 7.77
CA TYR A 152 -7.68 -4.29 6.48
C TYR A 152 -9.18 -4.17 6.64
N VAL A 153 -9.73 -3.01 6.31
CA VAL A 153 -11.19 -2.81 6.18
C VAL A 153 -11.54 -2.98 4.71
N LEU A 154 -12.27 -4.05 4.39
CA LEU A 154 -12.74 -4.31 3.04
C LEU A 154 -14.15 -3.75 2.87
N VAL A 155 -14.37 -2.98 1.82
CA VAL A 155 -15.67 -2.39 1.50
C VAL A 155 -16.13 -2.93 0.16
N THR A 156 -17.23 -3.69 0.18
CA THR A 156 -17.85 -4.29 -1.00
C THR A 156 -19.02 -3.45 -1.48
N ASN A 157 -19.48 -3.70 -2.71
CA ASN A 157 -20.70 -3.11 -3.26
C ASN A 157 -21.97 -3.95 -2.95
N SER A 158 -21.83 -5.07 -2.23
CA SER A 158 -22.91 -5.97 -1.87
C SER A 158 -23.95 -5.27 -1.01
N LYS A 159 -25.24 -5.46 -1.34
CA LYS A 159 -26.36 -4.94 -0.54
C LYS A 159 -26.80 -5.90 0.55
N GLU A 160 -26.49 -7.18 0.39
CA GLU A 160 -26.76 -8.24 1.34
C GLU A 160 -25.51 -8.50 2.19
N LEU A 161 -25.67 -8.52 3.51
CA LEU A 161 -24.55 -8.68 4.45
C LEU A 161 -23.85 -10.04 4.27
N GLU A 162 -24.63 -11.09 3.99
CA GLU A 162 -24.17 -12.47 3.89
C GLU A 162 -23.34 -12.73 2.61
N GLU A 163 -23.46 -11.86 1.60
CA GLU A 163 -22.73 -11.97 0.35
C GLU A 163 -21.39 -11.20 0.37
N ALA A 164 -21.22 -10.31 1.35
CA ALA A 164 -20.05 -9.42 1.40
C ALA A 164 -18.73 -10.20 1.47
N GLU A 165 -18.69 -11.28 2.24
CA GLU A 165 -17.49 -12.12 2.38
C GLU A 165 -17.12 -12.83 1.06
N ASN A 166 -18.12 -13.21 0.27
CA ASN A 166 -17.91 -13.89 -1.02
C ASN A 166 -17.67 -12.91 -2.18
N SER A 167 -17.78 -11.60 -1.94
CA SER A 167 -17.54 -10.60 -2.98
C SER A 167 -16.11 -10.65 -3.47
N ARG A 168 -15.95 -10.72 -4.78
CA ARG A 168 -14.67 -10.56 -5.49
C ARG A 168 -14.40 -9.11 -5.89
N GLU A 169 -15.41 -8.24 -5.75
CA GLU A 169 -15.29 -6.80 -5.97
C GLU A 169 -15.34 -6.07 -4.61
N PHE A 170 -14.17 -5.60 -4.18
CA PHE A 170 -14.03 -4.85 -2.94
C PHE A 170 -12.88 -3.85 -3.02
N THR A 171 -12.90 -2.88 -2.11
CA THR A 171 -11.81 -1.91 -1.91
C THR A 171 -11.18 -2.16 -0.54
N SER A 172 -9.85 -2.20 -0.48
CA SER A 172 -9.08 -2.44 0.74
C SER A 172 -8.62 -1.13 1.37
N HIS A 173 -8.83 -0.99 2.68
CA HIS A 173 -8.43 0.19 3.43
C HIS A 173 -7.60 -0.24 4.64
N PRO A 174 -6.26 -0.11 4.57
CA PRO A 174 -5.41 -0.41 5.72
C PRO A 174 -5.62 0.60 6.84
N VAL A 175 -5.84 0.12 8.05
CA VAL A 175 -5.98 0.92 9.26
C VAL A 175 -4.96 0.46 10.28
N ILE A 176 -4.24 1.40 10.89
CA ILE A 176 -3.24 1.13 11.91
C ILE A 176 -3.82 1.45 13.29
N ARG A 177 -3.95 0.42 14.12
CA ARG A 177 -4.28 0.46 15.54
C ARG A 177 -3.05 0.91 16.32
N SER A 178 -3.15 2.05 16.98
CA SER A 178 -2.14 2.47 17.97
C SER A 178 -2.55 1.97 19.35
N SER A 179 -1.63 1.33 20.08
CA SER A 179 -1.80 1.19 21.52
C SER A 179 -1.61 2.54 22.19
N VAL A 180 -2.66 3.07 22.82
CA VAL A 180 -2.51 4.26 23.67
C VAL A 180 -1.77 3.80 24.93
N PRO A 181 -0.64 4.43 25.32
CA PRO A 181 -0.01 4.10 26.59
C PRO A 181 -1.03 4.34 27.70
N LYS A 182 -1.22 3.34 28.58
CA LYS A 182 -2.00 3.52 29.81
C LYS A 182 -1.46 4.77 30.50
N ARG A 183 -2.28 5.81 30.66
CA ARG A 183 -1.93 6.94 31.55
C ARG A 183 -1.60 6.33 32.91
N MET A 184 -0.32 6.38 33.27
CA MET A 184 0.12 6.08 34.62
C MET A 184 -0.39 7.24 35.47
N TYR A 185 -1.53 7.05 36.12
CA TYR A 185 -1.99 8.00 37.12
C TYR A 185 -0.96 8.00 38.24
N ILE A 186 -0.20 9.08 38.35
CA ILE A 186 0.52 9.39 39.58
C ILE A 186 -0.56 9.78 40.57
N ILE A 187 -0.88 8.88 41.49
CA ILE A 187 -1.77 9.16 42.61
C ILE A 187 -0.95 10.02 43.58
N PRO A 188 -1.42 11.22 43.95
CA PRO A 188 -0.71 12.14 44.83
C PRO A 188 -0.50 11.59 46.24
#